data_AF-A0A3N0CLB2-F1
#
_entry.id   AF-A0A3N0CLB2-F1
#
_cell.length_a   1.000
_cell.length_b   1.000
_cell.length_c   1.000
_cell.angle_alpha   90.00
_cell.angle_beta   90.00
_cell.angle_gamma   90.00
#
_symmetry.space_group_name_H-M   'P 1'
#
loop_
_entity.id
_entity.type
_entity.pdbx_description
1 polymer ?
#
loop_
_entity_poly.entity_id
_entity_poly.type
_entity_poly.pdbx_seq_one_letter_code
_entity_poly.pdbx_strand_id
1 'polypeptide(L)'
;MSSGSACSRPSTSSSKPEPIGPVVRLLTRKISARLSARRRSRLAAPAVLILGLLAAGGVALAMNSAVSPATAHDSTQDAEAIKAGRALFAVSCSSCHGMNAEGIITKRGTNYGPSLIGVGAAAVDFQLETGRMPMAQPGAQAVKKRPVFTEDEVAAIAAYVASLGPGPAIPDKEAYDVSEATTEEIVKGGEFFRTNCTACHNFAGTGGALPKGKFAPSLIGVTGKHMYEAMVTGPQQMPVFSDAVLSPEDKRAIIAYLKNQEKTPNYGGFDLGSFGPVSEGMFAWLLGIGGLTVAGIWITSQTARSKKTIKKGADA
;
A
#
# COMPACT_ATOMS: atom_id res chain seq x y z
N MET A 1 -30.58 -34.94 -53.24
CA MET A 1 -29.27 -35.34 -53.79
C MET A 1 -28.23 -34.85 -52.78
N SER A 2 -27.78 -35.72 -51.85
CA SER A 2 -26.52 -36.50 -51.93
C SER A 2 -25.31 -35.56 -51.96
N SER A 3 -24.29 -35.59 -51.10
CA SER A 3 -23.54 -36.67 -50.39
C SER A 3 -22.70 -35.95 -49.29
N GLY A 4 -22.19 -36.49 -48.17
CA GLY A 4 -21.55 -37.77 -47.91
C GLY A 4 -20.04 -37.54 -47.62
N SER A 5 -19.59 -37.70 -46.37
CA SER A 5 -18.22 -38.11 -45.93
C SER A 5 -18.17 -38.22 -44.39
N ALA A 6 -18.34 -39.41 -43.79
CA ALA A 6 -17.33 -40.39 -43.37
C ALA A 6 -16.40 -39.86 -42.23
N CYS A 7 -16.61 -40.16 -40.94
CA CYS A 7 -16.51 -41.41 -40.16
C CYS A 7 -15.08 -41.79 -39.72
N SER A 8 -14.83 -41.74 -38.41
CA SER A 8 -13.92 -42.62 -37.66
C SER A 8 -14.26 -42.54 -36.16
N ARG A 9 -14.73 -43.65 -35.57
CA ARG A 9 -14.93 -43.85 -34.12
C ARG A 9 -14.02 -44.99 -33.65
N PRO A 10 -13.43 -44.94 -32.45
CA PRO A 10 -12.73 -46.08 -31.87
C PRO A 10 -13.71 -47.11 -31.29
N SER A 11 -13.34 -48.38 -31.42
CA SER A 11 -14.02 -49.54 -30.89
C SER A 11 -13.81 -49.67 -29.37
N THR A 12 -14.90 -49.84 -28.61
CA THR A 12 -14.85 -50.31 -27.22
C THR A 12 -15.56 -51.65 -27.14
N SER A 13 -14.81 -52.67 -26.72
CA SER A 13 -15.31 -54.03 -26.54
C SER A 13 -16.35 -54.08 -25.41
N SER A 14 -17.44 -54.81 -25.69
CA SER A 14 -18.52 -55.09 -24.73
C SER A 14 -18.20 -56.39 -24.01
N SER A 15 -17.80 -56.30 -22.74
CA SER A 15 -17.81 -57.44 -21.81
C SER A 15 -19.10 -57.41 -21.00
N LYS A 16 -19.99 -58.39 -21.21
CA LYS A 16 -21.19 -58.61 -20.40
C LYS A 16 -20.80 -58.99 -18.97
N PRO A 17 -21.45 -58.45 -17.92
CA PRO A 17 -21.24 -58.92 -16.55
C PRO A 17 -22.05 -60.20 -16.27
N GLU A 18 -21.44 -61.14 -15.56
CA GLU A 18 -22.06 -62.38 -15.08
C GLU A 18 -23.11 -62.13 -13.98
N PRO A 19 -24.12 -63.01 -13.84
CA PRO A 19 -25.16 -62.87 -12.82
C PRO A 19 -24.66 -63.31 -11.43
N ILE A 20 -24.74 -62.40 -10.47
CA ILE A 20 -24.44 -62.64 -9.04
C ILE A 20 -25.57 -63.48 -8.41
N GLY A 21 -25.18 -64.58 -7.76
CA GLY A 21 -26.09 -65.58 -7.18
C GLY A 21 -27.00 -65.09 -6.03
N PRO A 22 -28.05 -65.87 -5.69
CA PRO A 22 -29.17 -65.45 -4.84
C PRO A 22 -28.80 -65.18 -3.36
N VAL A 23 -27.63 -65.63 -2.90
CA VAL A 23 -27.19 -65.51 -1.50
C VAL A 23 -26.71 -64.10 -1.16
N VAL A 24 -26.07 -63.40 -2.11
CA VAL A 24 -25.56 -62.01 -1.92
C VAL A 24 -26.70 -61.00 -1.83
N ARG A 25 -27.86 -61.32 -2.42
CA ARG A 25 -29.05 -60.45 -2.50
C ARG A 25 -29.80 -60.35 -1.17
N LEU A 26 -29.65 -61.31 -0.25
CA LEU A 26 -30.33 -61.29 1.05
C LEU A 26 -29.55 -60.50 2.12
N LEU A 27 -28.22 -60.54 2.08
CA LEU A 27 -27.35 -59.85 3.06
C LEU A 27 -27.33 -58.33 2.85
N THR A 28 -27.36 -57.87 1.59
CA THR A 28 -27.47 -56.44 1.25
C THR A 28 -28.83 -55.84 1.64
N ARG A 29 -29.90 -56.64 1.67
CA ARG A 29 -31.25 -56.16 2.02
C ARG A 29 -31.41 -55.92 3.53
N LYS A 30 -30.75 -56.72 4.38
CA LYS A 30 -30.82 -56.57 5.85
C LYS A 30 -29.98 -55.40 6.39
N ILE A 31 -28.86 -55.08 5.74
CA ILE A 31 -27.99 -53.95 6.12
C ILE A 31 -28.63 -52.61 5.73
N SER A 32 -29.21 -52.53 4.51
CA SER A 32 -29.91 -51.33 4.04
C SER A 32 -31.19 -51.02 4.83
N ALA A 33 -31.90 -52.05 5.32
CA ALA A 33 -33.09 -51.86 6.17
C ALA A 33 -32.75 -51.29 7.56
N ARG A 34 -31.63 -51.70 8.16
CA ARG A 34 -31.16 -51.16 9.47
C ARG A 34 -30.63 -49.73 9.35
N LEU A 35 -29.99 -49.38 8.24
CA LEU A 35 -29.57 -48.00 7.93
C LEU A 35 -30.78 -47.07 7.64
N SER A 36 -31.83 -47.60 6.99
CA SER A 36 -33.07 -46.87 6.69
C SER A 36 -33.90 -46.57 7.96
N ALA A 37 -33.95 -47.48 8.93
CA ALA A 37 -34.63 -47.25 10.20
C ALA A 37 -33.96 -46.16 11.05
N ARG A 38 -32.62 -46.05 11.01
CA ARG A 38 -31.85 -45.06 11.79
C ARG A 38 -31.84 -43.66 11.15
N ARG A 39 -32.03 -43.54 9.82
CA ARG A 39 -32.26 -42.27 9.11
C ARG A 39 -33.64 -41.64 9.39
N ARG A 40 -34.57 -42.40 9.98
CA ARG A 40 -35.94 -41.96 10.24
C ARG A 40 -36.15 -41.47 11.68
N SER A 41 -35.10 -41.36 12.49
CA SER A 41 -35.20 -40.75 13.82
C SER A 41 -35.21 -39.22 13.68
N ARG A 42 -36.18 -38.56 14.33
CA ARG A 42 -36.37 -37.10 14.30
C ARG A 42 -35.16 -36.31 14.84
N LEU A 43 -34.18 -36.99 15.42
CA LEU A 43 -32.95 -36.43 16.00
C LEU A 43 -31.71 -36.62 15.12
N ALA A 44 -31.79 -37.37 14.01
CA ALA A 44 -30.64 -37.58 13.12
C ALA A 44 -30.24 -36.30 12.35
N ALA A 45 -31.23 -35.50 11.94
CA ALA A 45 -30.99 -34.25 11.22
C ALA A 45 -30.26 -33.17 12.07
N PRO A 46 -30.69 -32.84 13.31
CA PRO A 46 -29.95 -31.88 14.13
C PRO A 46 -28.58 -32.40 14.58
N ALA A 47 -28.43 -33.70 14.82
CA ALA A 47 -27.14 -34.28 15.21
C ALA A 47 -26.09 -34.18 14.10
N VAL A 48 -26.48 -34.42 12.83
CA VAL A 48 -25.56 -34.28 11.68
C VAL A 48 -25.21 -32.81 11.42
N LEU A 49 -26.16 -31.88 11.63
CA LEU A 49 -25.89 -30.45 11.53
C LEU A 49 -24.92 -29.95 12.62
N ILE A 50 -25.10 -30.39 13.87
CA ILE A 50 -24.19 -30.02 14.97
C ILE A 50 -22.79 -30.59 14.73
N LEU A 51 -22.69 -31.85 14.29
CA LEU A 51 -21.41 -32.46 13.95
C LEU A 51 -20.74 -31.76 12.76
N GLY A 52 -21.52 -31.34 11.77
CA GLY A 52 -21.07 -30.55 10.63
C GLY A 52 -20.56 -29.16 11.04
N LEU A 53 -21.27 -28.46 11.95
CA LEU A 53 -20.83 -27.17 12.49
C LEU A 53 -19.57 -27.31 13.34
N LEU A 54 -19.45 -28.36 14.15
CA LEU A 54 -18.26 -28.63 14.96
C LEU A 54 -17.05 -28.99 14.09
N ALA A 55 -17.25 -29.77 13.02
CA ALA A 55 -16.20 -30.07 12.07
C ALA A 55 -15.77 -28.84 11.27
N ALA A 56 -16.73 -28.03 10.78
CA ALA A 56 -16.43 -26.80 10.06
C ALA A 56 -15.77 -25.75 10.97
N GLY A 57 -16.23 -25.61 12.21
CA GLY A 57 -15.63 -24.73 13.22
C GLY A 57 -14.24 -25.19 13.64
N GLY A 58 -14.02 -26.50 13.80
CA GLY A 58 -12.70 -27.06 14.12
C GLY A 58 -11.68 -26.85 13.00
N VAL A 59 -12.08 -27.00 11.74
CA VAL A 59 -11.21 -26.71 10.58
C VAL A 59 -10.94 -25.21 10.46
N ALA A 60 -11.94 -24.35 10.68
CA ALA A 60 -11.75 -22.90 10.65
C ALA A 60 -10.78 -22.41 11.74
N LEU A 61 -10.86 -22.95 12.97
CA LEU A 61 -9.92 -22.62 14.05
C LEU A 61 -8.51 -23.14 13.78
N ALA A 62 -8.38 -24.34 13.19
CA ALA A 62 -7.08 -24.91 12.85
C ALA A 62 -6.38 -24.13 11.73
N MET A 63 -7.12 -23.64 10.73
CA MET A 63 -6.57 -22.84 9.63
C MET A 63 -6.17 -21.42 10.07
N ASN A 64 -6.85 -20.84 11.05
CA ASN A 64 -6.50 -19.53 11.59
C ASN A 64 -5.23 -19.54 12.47
N SER A 65 -4.87 -20.70 13.04
CA SER A 65 -3.70 -20.84 13.92
C SER A 65 -2.38 -20.99 13.16
N ALA A 66 -2.43 -21.23 11.85
CA ALA A 66 -1.25 -21.47 11.01
C ALA A 66 -0.68 -20.19 10.33
N VAL A 67 -1.27 -19.01 10.56
CA VAL A 67 -0.91 -17.75 9.87
C VAL A 67 -0.55 -16.63 10.87
N SER A 68 -0.07 -16.97 12.06
CA SER A 68 0.52 -15.97 12.96
C SER A 68 1.88 -16.46 13.43
N PRO A 69 2.98 -15.95 12.86
CA PRO A 69 4.25 -16.01 13.57
C PRO A 69 4.13 -15.03 14.73
N ALA A 70 3.59 -15.49 15.85
CA ALA A 70 3.86 -14.86 17.14
C ALA A 70 5.32 -15.19 17.43
N THR A 71 6.23 -14.32 16.99
CA THR A 71 7.61 -14.33 17.46
C THR A 71 7.56 -14.17 18.97
N ALA A 72 7.97 -15.20 19.70
CA ALA A 72 8.08 -15.16 21.14
C ALA A 72 9.27 -14.27 21.49
N HIS A 73 9.03 -12.96 21.61
CA HIS A 73 9.93 -12.06 22.31
C HIS A 73 9.86 -12.33 23.82
N ASP A 74 10.93 -11.96 24.52
CA ASP A 74 11.07 -12.10 25.96
C ASP A 74 9.94 -11.31 26.66
N SER A 75 8.89 -12.03 27.08
CA SER A 75 7.61 -11.47 27.56
C SER A 75 7.72 -10.40 28.65
N THR A 76 8.84 -10.37 29.38
CA THR A 76 9.12 -9.35 30.40
C THR A 76 9.55 -8.02 29.78
N GLN A 77 10.36 -8.04 28.71
CA GLN A 77 10.81 -6.84 28.01
C GLN A 77 9.65 -6.20 27.24
N ASP A 78 8.80 -7.01 26.61
CA ASP A 78 7.60 -6.53 25.93
C ASP A 78 6.63 -5.87 26.91
N ALA A 79 6.44 -6.46 28.10
CA ALA A 79 5.54 -5.90 29.12
C ALA A 79 6.04 -4.54 29.64
N GLU A 80 7.35 -4.37 29.85
CA GLU A 80 7.90 -3.09 30.30
C GLU A 80 7.85 -2.04 29.18
N ALA A 81 8.13 -2.41 27.93
CA ALA A 81 7.99 -1.52 26.76
C ALA A 81 6.54 -1.04 26.58
N ILE A 82 5.56 -1.94 26.69
CA ILE A 82 4.13 -1.62 26.63
C ILE A 82 3.74 -0.66 27.77
N LYS A 83 4.25 -0.88 28.98
CA LYS A 83 3.98 -0.03 30.13
C LYS A 83 4.57 1.37 29.97
N ALA A 84 5.82 1.47 29.51
CA ALA A 84 6.47 2.74 29.18
C ALA A 84 5.71 3.48 28.07
N GLY A 85 5.35 2.76 27.00
CA GLY A 85 4.55 3.28 25.89
C GLY A 85 3.20 3.82 26.34
N ARG A 86 2.51 3.10 27.24
CA ARG A 86 1.24 3.56 27.82
C ARG A 86 1.39 4.85 28.62
N ALA A 87 2.48 5.00 29.38
CA ALA A 87 2.75 6.22 30.13
C ALA A 87 2.98 7.43 29.20
N LEU A 88 3.79 7.25 28.16
CA LEU A 88 4.01 8.28 27.14
C LEU A 88 2.71 8.65 26.40
N PHE A 89 1.93 7.63 26.02
CA PHE A 89 0.64 7.78 25.37
C PHE A 89 -0.36 8.56 26.23
N ALA A 90 -0.42 8.26 27.53
CA ALA A 90 -1.29 8.93 28.48
C ALA A 90 -1.02 10.44 28.56
N VAL A 91 0.25 10.86 28.48
CA VAL A 91 0.64 12.28 28.56
C VAL A 91 0.49 13.00 27.22
N SER A 92 0.79 12.34 26.10
CA SER A 92 0.98 13.03 24.81
C SER A 92 -0.13 12.81 23.79
N CYS A 93 -0.87 11.71 23.89
CA CYS A 93 -1.81 11.26 22.85
C CYS A 93 -3.26 11.16 23.34
N SER A 94 -3.46 10.88 24.63
CA SER A 94 -4.77 10.56 25.21
C SER A 94 -5.79 11.69 25.11
N SER A 95 -5.34 12.94 25.07
CA SER A 95 -6.21 14.13 24.93
C SER A 95 -6.97 14.16 23.61
N CYS A 96 -6.44 13.50 22.58
CA CYS A 96 -7.07 13.38 21.27
C CYS A 96 -7.62 11.97 21.02
N HIS A 97 -6.90 10.94 21.45
CA HIS A 97 -7.17 9.54 21.12
C HIS A 97 -7.82 8.74 22.25
N GLY A 98 -8.15 9.35 23.40
CA GLY A 98 -8.69 8.64 24.56
C GLY A 98 -7.61 7.96 25.39
N MET A 99 -7.90 7.59 26.63
CA MET A 99 -6.90 7.02 27.56
C MET A 99 -6.47 5.60 27.15
N ASN A 100 -7.31 4.89 26.41
CA ASN A 100 -7.08 3.54 25.92
C ASN A 100 -7.04 3.50 24.38
N ALA A 101 -6.73 4.63 23.75
CA ALA A 101 -6.65 4.80 22.30
C ALA A 101 -7.97 4.53 21.54
N GLU A 102 -9.11 4.61 22.22
CA GLU A 102 -10.46 4.36 21.71
C GLU A 102 -10.97 5.45 20.74
N GLY A 103 -10.29 6.59 20.68
CA GLY A 103 -10.70 7.77 19.93
C GLY A 103 -11.70 8.64 20.71
N ILE A 104 -11.82 9.90 20.29
CA ILE A 104 -12.76 10.86 20.91
C ILE A 104 -13.68 11.41 19.83
N ILE A 105 -14.99 11.27 20.04
CA ILE A 105 -16.03 11.83 19.17
C ILE A 105 -16.44 13.20 19.71
N THR A 106 -16.40 14.23 18.86
CA THR A 106 -16.88 15.57 19.21
C THR A 106 -18.40 15.62 19.29
N LYS A 107 -18.96 16.65 19.93
CA LYS A 107 -20.42 16.90 19.99
C LYS A 107 -21.09 17.00 18.61
N ARG A 108 -20.32 17.28 17.55
CA ARG A 108 -20.81 17.37 16.16
C ARG A 108 -20.74 16.04 15.41
N GLY A 109 -20.39 14.95 16.09
CA GLY A 109 -20.28 13.61 15.49
C GLY A 109 -19.01 13.37 14.67
N THR A 110 -18.07 14.32 14.62
CA THR A 110 -16.76 14.13 13.97
C THR A 110 -15.72 13.64 14.97
N ASN A 111 -14.80 12.77 14.55
CA ASN A 111 -13.66 12.36 15.38
C ASN A 111 -12.73 13.54 15.63
N TYR A 112 -12.42 13.81 16.91
CA TYR A 112 -11.37 14.75 17.30
C TYR A 112 -9.99 14.10 17.07
N GLY A 113 -9.79 12.91 17.62
CA GLY A 113 -8.79 11.94 17.21
C GLY A 113 -9.47 10.60 16.92
N PRO A 114 -9.13 9.92 15.81
CA PRO A 114 -9.68 8.59 15.53
C PRO A 114 -9.20 7.56 16.56
N SER A 115 -9.89 6.42 16.62
CA SER A 115 -9.36 5.25 17.35
C SER A 115 -8.03 4.81 16.74
N LEU A 116 -7.09 4.40 17.59
CA LEU A 116 -5.83 3.78 17.16
C LEU A 116 -5.84 2.26 17.40
N ILE A 117 -6.94 1.70 17.90
CA ILE A 117 -7.05 0.26 18.06
C ILE A 117 -7.05 -0.40 16.67
N GLY A 118 -6.07 -1.29 16.44
CA GLY A 118 -5.92 -2.04 15.20
C GLY A 118 -5.24 -1.29 14.04
N VAL A 119 -4.70 -0.08 14.27
CA VAL A 119 -3.92 0.62 13.22
C VAL A 119 -2.54 0.00 13.00
N GLY A 120 -2.02 -0.73 13.99
CA GLY A 120 -0.72 -1.41 13.94
C GLY A 120 0.47 -0.54 14.37
N ALA A 121 1.57 -1.21 14.71
CA ALA A 121 2.82 -0.59 15.14
C ALA A 121 3.45 0.27 14.02
N ALA A 122 3.43 -0.22 12.76
CA ALA A 122 3.97 0.51 11.62
C ALA A 122 3.29 1.85 11.37
N ALA A 123 1.98 1.95 11.65
CA ALA A 123 1.26 3.22 11.48
C ALA A 123 1.69 4.24 12.53
N VAL A 124 1.92 3.79 13.76
CA VAL A 124 2.41 4.65 14.84
C VAL A 124 3.84 5.10 14.55
N ASP A 125 4.72 4.16 14.22
CA ASP A 125 6.11 4.41 13.87
C ASP A 125 6.22 5.46 12.75
N PHE A 126 5.55 5.20 11.61
CA PHE A 126 5.53 6.13 10.48
C PHE A 126 5.06 7.53 10.87
N GLN A 127 3.97 7.66 11.64
CA GLN A 127 3.41 8.97 11.96
C GLN A 127 4.28 9.75 12.94
N LEU A 128 4.93 9.07 13.89
CA LEU A 128 5.78 9.71 14.91
C LEU A 128 7.19 9.98 14.39
N GLU A 129 7.84 9.02 13.72
CA GLU A 129 9.19 9.19 13.16
C GLU A 129 9.23 10.20 12.02
N THR A 130 8.12 10.35 11.27
CA THR A 130 8.02 11.42 10.27
C THR A 130 7.56 12.75 10.87
N GLY A 131 7.29 12.79 12.18
CA GLY A 131 6.85 13.98 12.92
C GLY A 131 5.47 14.50 12.51
N ARG A 132 4.67 13.72 11.79
CA ARG A 132 3.30 14.10 11.40
C ARG A 132 2.38 14.16 12.62
N MET A 133 2.56 13.21 13.52
CA MET A 133 1.95 13.17 14.84
C MET A 133 3.00 13.44 15.93
N PRO A 134 2.65 14.12 17.02
CA PRO A 134 1.35 14.73 17.31
C PRO A 134 1.06 15.96 16.43
N MET A 135 -0.20 16.13 16.03
CA MET A 135 -0.64 17.34 15.31
C MET A 135 -0.90 18.49 16.30
N ALA A 136 -0.42 19.69 15.99
CA ALA A 136 -0.71 20.88 16.80
C ALA A 136 -2.16 21.37 16.60
N GLN A 137 -2.69 21.20 15.39
CA GLN A 137 -4.06 21.54 15.03
C GLN A 137 -4.55 20.64 13.89
N PRO A 138 -5.85 20.30 13.85
CA PRO A 138 -6.44 19.64 12.69
C PRO A 138 -6.32 20.52 11.43
N GLY A 139 -6.03 19.90 10.29
CA GLY A 139 -5.93 20.57 9.00
C GLY A 139 -6.37 19.65 7.87
N ALA A 140 -6.17 20.08 6.61
CA ALA A 140 -6.49 19.25 5.46
C ALA A 140 -5.70 17.93 5.45
N GLN A 141 -4.44 17.97 5.91
CA GLN A 141 -3.51 16.84 5.94
C GLN A 141 -2.44 17.07 7.02
N ALA A 142 -1.97 15.98 7.64
CA ALA A 142 -0.84 16.03 8.57
C ALA A 142 0.47 16.20 7.78
N VAL A 143 1.13 17.33 7.98
CA VAL A 143 2.40 17.67 7.31
C VAL A 143 3.60 17.11 8.08
N LYS A 144 4.66 16.76 7.36
CA LYS A 144 5.94 16.34 7.95
C LYS A 144 6.49 17.50 8.81
N LYS A 145 6.95 17.19 10.01
CA LYS A 145 7.62 18.14 10.92
C LYS A 145 8.83 17.45 11.54
N ARG A 146 9.59 18.18 12.35
CA ARG A 146 10.63 17.57 13.17
C ARG A 146 9.98 16.61 14.19
N PRO A 147 10.43 15.36 14.30
CA PRO A 147 9.94 14.42 15.31
C PRO A 147 10.11 14.99 16.71
N VAL A 148 9.15 14.69 17.58
CA VAL A 148 9.15 15.13 18.99
C VAL A 148 9.66 14.04 19.92
N PHE A 149 9.42 12.78 19.55
CA PHE A 149 9.83 11.61 20.30
C PHE A 149 11.16 11.05 19.77
N THR A 150 11.91 10.38 20.64
CA THR A 150 13.07 9.56 20.24
C THR A 150 12.63 8.23 19.63
N GLU A 151 13.53 7.54 18.94
CA GLU A 151 13.24 6.21 18.35
C GLU A 151 12.76 5.21 19.42
N ASP A 152 13.39 5.20 20.60
CA ASP A 152 12.99 4.33 21.72
C ASP A 152 11.59 4.65 22.26
N GLU A 153 11.26 5.94 22.36
CA GLU A 153 9.93 6.40 22.78
C GLU A 153 8.86 6.02 21.74
N VAL A 154 9.18 6.15 20.45
CA VAL A 154 8.29 5.73 19.36
C VAL A 154 8.07 4.23 19.40
N ALA A 155 9.12 3.42 19.56
CA ALA A 155 9.01 1.97 19.67
C ALA A 155 8.14 1.55 20.85
N ALA A 156 8.30 2.19 22.02
CA ALA A 156 7.47 1.93 23.19
C ALA A 156 5.99 2.27 22.95
N ILE A 157 5.70 3.45 22.37
CA ILE A 157 4.33 3.86 22.05
C ILE A 157 3.71 2.91 21.00
N ALA A 158 4.48 2.52 19.98
CA ALA A 158 4.04 1.58 18.95
C ALA A 158 3.74 0.20 19.53
N ALA A 159 4.57 -0.31 20.45
CA ALA A 159 4.32 -1.55 21.18
C ALA A 159 3.03 -1.49 22.02
N TYR A 160 2.79 -0.37 22.73
CA TYR A 160 1.54 -0.17 23.45
C TYR A 160 0.32 -0.22 22.51
N VAL A 161 0.33 0.51 21.40
CA VAL A 161 -0.80 0.53 20.45
C VAL A 161 -1.00 -0.85 19.80
N ALA A 162 0.07 -1.56 19.47
CA ALA A 162 0.00 -2.92 18.96
C ALA A 162 -0.60 -3.92 19.96
N SER A 163 -0.42 -3.69 21.27
CA SER A 163 -1.03 -4.54 22.30
C SER A 163 -2.56 -4.41 22.38
N LEU A 164 -3.14 -3.35 21.82
CA LEU A 164 -4.57 -3.08 21.88
C LEU A 164 -5.36 -3.80 20.78
N GLY A 165 -4.71 -4.24 19.70
CA GLY A 165 -5.38 -4.95 18.60
C GLY A 165 -4.46 -5.29 17.43
N PRO A 166 -4.88 -6.22 16.56
CA PRO A 166 -4.06 -6.66 15.42
C PRO A 166 -3.90 -5.53 14.39
N GLY A 167 -2.70 -5.40 13.84
CA GLY A 167 -2.40 -4.46 12.76
C GLY A 167 -1.00 -4.69 12.20
N PRO A 168 -0.59 -3.94 11.16
CA PRO A 168 0.73 -4.09 10.56
C PRO A 168 1.87 -3.85 11.57
N ALA A 169 2.81 -4.79 11.65
CA ALA A 169 4.02 -4.65 12.44
C ALA A 169 5.03 -3.72 11.74
N ILE A 170 5.93 -3.12 12.53
CA ILE A 170 7.08 -2.38 11.99
C ILE A 170 7.89 -3.35 11.12
N PRO A 171 8.23 -3.00 9.87
CA PRO A 171 8.94 -3.91 8.99
C PRO A 171 10.37 -4.14 9.47
N ASP A 172 10.83 -5.39 9.37
CA ASP A 172 12.23 -5.73 9.56
C ASP A 172 13.09 -5.09 8.46
N LYS A 173 14.39 -4.90 8.75
CA LYS A 173 15.31 -4.20 7.85
C LYS A 173 15.37 -4.82 6.46
N GLU A 174 15.31 -6.13 6.39
CA GLU A 174 15.38 -6.93 5.16
C GLU A 174 14.23 -6.60 4.20
N ALA A 175 13.07 -6.19 4.71
CA ALA A 175 11.90 -5.86 3.90
C ALA A 175 12.06 -4.56 3.09
N TYR A 176 12.97 -3.67 3.51
CA TYR A 176 13.21 -2.39 2.84
C TYR A 176 14.68 -2.12 2.52
N ASP A 177 15.58 -3.07 2.80
CA ASP A 177 16.96 -3.00 2.36
C ASP A 177 17.05 -3.28 0.85
N VAL A 178 17.71 -2.36 0.16
CA VAL A 178 17.85 -2.36 -1.30
C VAL A 178 19.32 -2.22 -1.73
N SER A 179 20.27 -2.44 -0.82
CA SER A 179 21.70 -2.43 -1.14
C SER A 179 22.05 -3.47 -2.21
N GLU A 180 21.42 -4.64 -2.14
CA GLU A 180 21.63 -5.79 -3.05
C GLU A 180 20.47 -5.96 -4.05
N ALA A 181 19.71 -4.91 -4.37
CA ALA A 181 18.60 -5.02 -5.31
C ALA A 181 19.10 -5.29 -6.74
N THR A 182 18.52 -6.30 -7.41
CA THR A 182 18.91 -6.61 -8.80
C THR A 182 18.24 -5.69 -9.81
N THR A 183 18.77 -5.65 -11.04
CA THR A 183 18.17 -4.89 -12.14
C THR A 183 16.74 -5.36 -12.42
N GLU A 184 16.49 -6.67 -12.37
CA GLU A 184 15.16 -7.26 -12.57
C GLU A 184 14.17 -6.77 -11.52
N GLU A 185 14.60 -6.67 -10.26
CA GLU A 185 13.78 -6.15 -9.17
C GLU A 185 13.47 -4.66 -9.35
N ILE A 186 14.45 -3.86 -9.77
CA ILE A 186 14.26 -2.45 -10.08
C ILE A 186 13.25 -2.26 -11.23
N VAL A 187 13.34 -3.08 -12.28
CA VAL A 187 12.41 -3.05 -13.41
C VAL A 187 10.99 -3.40 -12.94
N LYS A 188 10.84 -4.49 -12.19
CA LYS A 188 9.56 -4.92 -11.61
C LYS A 188 8.96 -3.84 -10.69
N GLY A 189 9.79 -3.24 -9.85
CA GLY A 189 9.41 -2.12 -8.98
C GLY A 189 8.89 -0.91 -9.76
N GLY A 190 9.54 -0.60 -10.88
CA GLY A 190 9.09 0.44 -11.80
C GLY A 190 7.73 0.13 -12.44
N GLU A 191 7.43 -1.13 -12.74
CA GLU A 191 6.10 -1.54 -13.21
C GLU A 191 5.02 -1.31 -12.15
N PHE A 192 5.25 -1.75 -10.92
CA PHE A 192 4.29 -1.54 -9.83
C PHE A 192 4.11 -0.06 -9.50
N PHE A 193 5.19 0.72 -9.45
CA PHE A 193 5.11 2.14 -9.13
C PHE A 193 4.30 2.90 -10.20
N ARG A 194 4.58 2.64 -11.48
CA ARG A 194 3.87 3.28 -12.60
C ARG A 194 2.38 2.93 -12.62
N THR A 195 2.02 1.71 -12.26
CA THR A 195 0.63 1.24 -12.28
C THR A 195 -0.17 1.66 -11.06
N ASN A 196 0.47 1.82 -9.89
CA ASN A 196 -0.25 2.02 -8.61
C ASN A 196 -0.03 3.39 -7.97
N CYS A 197 1.09 4.08 -8.22
CA CYS A 197 1.53 5.21 -7.40
C CYS A 197 1.61 6.53 -8.19
N THR A 198 1.92 6.49 -9.48
CA THR A 198 2.20 7.70 -10.28
C THR A 198 1.01 8.65 -10.43
N ALA A 199 -0.22 8.12 -10.35
CA ALA A 199 -1.44 8.92 -10.35
C ALA A 199 -1.46 9.99 -9.24
N CYS A 200 -0.76 9.73 -8.13
CA CYS A 200 -0.65 10.65 -7.00
C CYS A 200 0.76 11.25 -6.88
N HIS A 201 1.81 10.43 -6.97
CA HIS A 201 3.18 10.84 -6.66
C HIS A 201 3.99 11.34 -7.87
N ASN A 202 3.38 11.42 -9.06
CA ASN A 202 4.04 11.70 -10.33
C ASN A 202 5.05 10.58 -10.73
N PHE A 203 5.44 10.55 -12.00
CA PHE A 203 6.39 9.57 -12.55
C PHE A 203 7.75 9.64 -11.87
N ALA A 204 8.23 10.85 -11.58
CA ALA A 204 9.50 11.08 -10.90
C ALA A 204 9.42 10.99 -9.37
N GLY A 205 8.25 10.66 -8.78
CA GLY A 205 8.08 10.65 -7.33
C GLY A 205 8.13 12.03 -6.68
N THR A 206 7.91 13.12 -7.44
CA THR A 206 7.97 14.50 -6.92
C THR A 206 6.73 14.93 -6.14
N GLY A 207 5.67 14.13 -6.17
CA GLY A 207 4.39 14.42 -5.52
C GLY A 207 3.37 15.05 -6.46
N GLY A 208 2.20 15.40 -5.91
CA GLY A 208 1.08 15.90 -6.70
C GLY A 208 -0.03 16.50 -5.85
N ALA A 209 -0.85 17.37 -6.44
CA ALA A 209 -1.98 17.97 -5.74
C ALA A 209 -3.17 17.00 -5.66
N LEU A 210 -3.85 16.96 -4.51
CA LEU A 210 -5.07 16.19 -4.30
C LEU A 210 -6.26 17.14 -4.01
N PRO A 211 -7.50 16.66 -4.20
CA PRO A 211 -8.69 17.44 -3.87
C PRO A 211 -8.70 17.90 -2.41
N LYS A 212 -9.42 19.01 -2.14
CA LYS A 212 -9.64 19.57 -0.79
C LYS A 212 -8.35 20.02 -0.08
N GLY A 213 -7.38 20.53 -0.84
CA GLY A 213 -6.14 21.12 -0.30
C GLY A 213 -5.16 20.09 0.27
N LYS A 214 -5.31 18.81 -0.10
CA LYS A 214 -4.36 17.74 0.24
C LYS A 214 -3.32 17.61 -0.87
N PHE A 215 -2.23 16.91 -0.61
CA PHE A 215 -1.20 16.62 -1.59
C PHE A 215 -0.50 15.28 -1.31
N ALA A 216 0.03 14.67 -2.35
CA ALA A 216 0.94 13.56 -2.27
C ALA A 216 2.33 14.14 -2.06
N PRO A 217 3.03 13.78 -0.98
CA PRO A 217 4.37 14.28 -0.74
C PRO A 217 5.36 13.74 -1.78
N SER A 218 6.47 14.44 -1.95
CA SER A 218 7.61 13.88 -2.67
C SER A 218 8.15 12.65 -1.95
N LEU A 219 8.53 11.65 -2.74
CA LEU A 219 9.18 10.42 -2.29
C LEU A 219 10.70 10.53 -2.29
N ILE A 220 11.25 11.63 -2.83
CA ILE A 220 12.69 11.90 -2.89
C ILE A 220 13.23 12.11 -1.48
N GLY A 221 14.25 11.34 -1.10
CA GLY A 221 14.92 11.43 0.19
C GLY A 221 14.11 10.81 1.34
N VAL A 222 13.06 10.05 1.06
CA VAL A 222 12.32 9.28 2.07
C VAL A 222 13.06 7.98 2.37
N THR A 223 13.10 7.52 3.61
CA THR A 223 13.79 6.26 3.97
C THR A 223 13.03 5.05 3.44
N GLY A 224 13.72 3.93 3.21
CA GLY A 224 13.06 2.68 2.78
C GLY A 224 12.01 2.21 3.78
N LYS A 225 12.33 2.27 5.09
CA LYS A 225 11.40 1.99 6.19
C LYS A 225 10.09 2.78 6.04
N HIS A 226 10.18 4.11 5.94
CA HIS A 226 8.99 4.96 5.83
C HIS A 226 8.22 4.75 4.52
N MET A 227 8.89 4.40 3.42
CA MET A 227 8.20 4.01 2.18
C MET A 227 7.40 2.73 2.37
N TYR A 228 7.99 1.70 3.00
CA TYR A 228 7.32 0.43 3.28
C TYR A 228 6.12 0.62 4.20
N GLU A 229 6.30 1.36 5.30
CA GLU A 229 5.24 1.64 6.26
C GLU A 229 4.11 2.46 5.63
N ALA A 230 4.43 3.44 4.78
CA ALA A 230 3.40 4.19 4.05
C ALA A 230 2.57 3.27 3.15
N MET A 231 3.19 2.31 2.46
CA MET A 231 2.46 1.35 1.63
C MET A 231 1.54 0.46 2.45
N VAL A 232 2.02 -0.11 3.56
CA VAL A 232 1.22 -1.06 4.36
C VAL A 232 0.15 -0.38 5.23
N THR A 233 0.34 0.89 5.60
CA THR A 233 -0.57 1.62 6.50
C THR A 233 -1.54 2.54 5.77
N GLY A 234 -1.24 2.94 4.53
CA GLY A 234 -2.08 3.85 3.73
C GLY A 234 -2.34 5.19 4.42
N PRO A 235 -1.31 6.02 4.70
CA PRO A 235 -1.49 7.24 5.46
C PRO A 235 -2.38 8.24 4.71
N GLN A 236 -3.37 8.76 5.45
CA GLN A 236 -4.26 9.85 5.03
C GLN A 236 -5.17 9.53 3.83
N GLN A 237 -4.75 9.83 2.59
CA GLN A 237 -5.51 9.52 1.37
C GLN A 237 -4.81 8.49 0.49
N MET A 238 -3.63 8.05 0.90
CA MET A 238 -2.96 6.94 0.25
C MET A 238 -3.74 5.65 0.56
N PRO A 239 -4.08 4.84 -0.45
CA PRO A 239 -4.73 3.55 -0.20
C PRO A 239 -3.80 2.60 0.55
N VAL A 240 -4.38 1.66 1.28
CA VAL A 240 -3.64 0.60 1.98
C VAL A 240 -3.23 -0.48 0.96
N PHE A 241 -1.94 -0.73 0.85
CA PHE A 241 -1.38 -1.85 0.09
C PHE A 241 -0.97 -2.96 1.06
N SER A 242 -1.94 -3.79 1.44
CA SER A 242 -1.68 -4.96 2.29
C SER A 242 -0.81 -5.99 1.57
N ASP A 243 -0.27 -6.95 2.32
CA ASP A 243 0.57 -8.03 1.74
C ASP A 243 -0.19 -8.94 0.76
N ALA A 244 -1.52 -8.87 0.78
CA ALA A 244 -2.37 -9.54 -0.20
C ALA A 244 -2.49 -8.78 -1.54
N VAL A 245 -2.22 -7.48 -1.55
CA VAL A 245 -2.28 -6.62 -2.75
C VAL A 245 -0.89 -6.45 -3.36
N LEU A 246 0.11 -6.16 -2.52
CA LEU A 246 1.52 -6.10 -2.90
C LEU A 246 2.31 -6.92 -1.89
N SER A 247 3.01 -7.96 -2.35
CA SER A 247 3.82 -8.77 -1.45
C SER A 247 4.96 -7.94 -0.83
N PRO A 248 5.56 -8.38 0.29
CA PRO A 248 6.75 -7.72 0.85
C PRO A 248 7.87 -7.53 -0.17
N GLU A 249 8.08 -8.50 -1.07
CA GLU A 249 9.08 -8.43 -2.13
C GLU A 249 8.71 -7.39 -3.19
N ASP A 250 7.42 -7.29 -3.56
CA ASP A 250 6.94 -6.28 -4.51
C ASP A 250 7.07 -4.86 -3.93
N LYS A 251 6.80 -4.69 -2.63
CA LYS A 251 7.05 -3.44 -1.91
C LYS A 251 8.53 -3.09 -1.91
N ARG A 252 9.40 -4.06 -1.60
CA ARG A 252 10.86 -3.88 -1.66
C ARG A 252 11.33 -3.49 -3.05
N ALA A 253 10.77 -4.10 -4.10
CA ALA A 253 11.06 -3.76 -5.49
C ALA A 253 10.67 -2.31 -5.82
N ILE A 254 9.50 -1.83 -5.37
CA ILE A 254 9.10 -0.42 -5.54
C ILE A 254 10.10 0.52 -4.85
N ILE A 255 10.54 0.18 -3.64
CA ILE A 255 11.55 0.96 -2.91
C ILE A 255 12.88 0.96 -3.67
N ALA A 256 13.31 -0.19 -4.20
CA ALA A 256 14.52 -0.31 -5.00
C ALA A 256 14.46 0.57 -6.25
N TYR A 257 13.32 0.57 -6.95
CA TYR A 257 13.08 1.44 -8.09
C TYR A 257 13.20 2.93 -7.72
N LEU A 258 12.53 3.38 -6.66
CA LEU A 258 12.59 4.77 -6.21
C LEU A 258 14.01 5.17 -5.79
N LYS A 259 14.72 4.31 -5.06
CA LYS A 259 16.11 4.56 -4.67
C LYS A 259 17.09 4.55 -5.82
N ASN A 260 16.83 3.75 -6.85
CA ASN A 260 17.61 3.79 -8.08
C ASN A 260 17.34 5.09 -8.86
N GLN A 261 16.09 5.53 -8.92
CA GLN A 261 15.71 6.78 -9.59
C GLN A 261 16.35 8.00 -8.91
N GLU A 262 16.37 8.06 -7.58
CA GLU A 262 17.04 9.14 -6.81
C GLU A 262 18.55 9.25 -7.10
N LYS A 263 19.21 8.12 -7.37
CA LYS A 263 20.65 8.06 -7.68
C LYS A 263 20.96 8.36 -9.15
N THR A 264 19.99 8.22 -10.03
CA THR A 264 20.20 8.36 -11.47
C THR A 264 20.39 9.85 -11.80
N PRO A 265 21.49 10.24 -12.46
CA PRO A 265 21.71 11.64 -12.82
C PRO A 265 20.71 12.09 -13.89
N ASN A 266 20.39 13.38 -13.87
CA ASN A 266 19.51 13.99 -14.87
C ASN A 266 20.25 14.08 -16.21
N TYR A 267 19.85 13.24 -17.17
CA TYR A 267 20.35 13.29 -18.53
C TYR A 267 19.60 14.37 -19.31
N GLY A 268 20.30 15.40 -19.81
CA GLY A 268 19.69 16.44 -20.66
C GLY A 268 19.62 17.85 -20.06
N GLY A 269 20.23 18.08 -18.89
CA GLY A 269 20.36 19.42 -18.30
C GLY A 269 19.60 19.58 -16.98
N PHE A 270 18.96 20.73 -16.80
CA PHE A 270 18.24 21.03 -15.56
C PHE A 270 16.91 20.26 -15.49
N ASP A 271 16.64 19.67 -14.34
CA ASP A 271 15.42 18.87 -14.09
C ASP A 271 14.14 19.72 -13.96
N LEU A 272 14.28 21.01 -13.66
CA LEU A 272 13.16 21.96 -13.49
C LEU A 272 12.06 21.45 -12.53
N GLY A 273 12.42 20.60 -11.57
CA GLY A 273 11.52 19.99 -10.60
C GLY A 273 10.77 18.74 -11.08
N SER A 274 11.10 18.20 -12.26
CA SER A 274 10.57 16.91 -12.75
C SER A 274 9.02 16.84 -12.84
N PHE A 275 8.36 17.99 -12.95
CA PHE A 275 6.91 18.10 -13.17
C PHE A 275 6.52 18.00 -14.66
N GLY A 276 7.51 17.81 -15.53
CA GLY A 276 7.34 17.59 -16.96
C GLY A 276 6.91 18.85 -17.72
N PRO A 277 5.94 18.75 -18.65
CA PRO A 277 5.70 19.77 -19.67
C PRO A 277 5.21 21.12 -19.12
N VAL A 278 4.68 21.15 -17.89
CA VAL A 278 4.20 22.39 -17.27
C VAL A 278 5.38 23.28 -16.87
N SER A 279 6.32 22.76 -16.08
CA SER A 279 7.53 23.49 -15.70
C SER A 279 8.37 23.81 -16.93
N GLU A 280 8.60 22.82 -17.80
CA GLU A 280 9.40 23.01 -19.01
C GLU A 280 8.77 24.05 -19.94
N GLY A 281 7.45 24.04 -20.12
CA GLY A 281 6.72 25.00 -20.93
C GLY A 281 6.82 26.43 -20.38
N MET A 282 6.76 26.59 -19.05
CA MET A 282 6.97 27.90 -18.41
C MET A 282 8.37 28.45 -18.67
N PHE A 283 9.41 27.61 -18.55
CA PHE A 283 10.79 28.01 -18.86
C PHE A 283 11.00 28.28 -20.34
N ALA A 284 10.45 27.45 -21.23
CA ALA A 284 10.50 27.65 -22.68
C ALA A 284 9.82 28.97 -23.08
N TRP A 285 8.72 29.34 -22.43
CA TRP A 285 8.03 30.60 -22.70
C TRP A 285 8.81 31.80 -22.17
N LEU A 286 9.25 31.77 -20.90
CA LEU A 286 9.94 32.89 -20.27
C LEU A 286 11.36 33.12 -20.84
N LEU A 287 12.17 32.06 -20.91
CA LEU A 287 13.57 32.17 -21.33
C LEU A 287 13.73 31.98 -22.84
N GLY A 288 12.99 31.04 -23.43
CA GLY A 288 13.03 30.80 -24.87
C GLY A 288 12.35 31.93 -25.65
N ILE A 289 11.02 31.99 -25.59
CA ILE A 289 10.23 32.99 -26.34
C ILE A 289 10.52 34.40 -25.83
N GLY A 290 10.54 34.62 -24.51
CA GLY A 290 10.87 35.91 -23.92
C GLY A 290 12.28 36.38 -24.32
N GLY A 291 13.27 35.49 -24.27
CA GLY A 291 14.65 35.79 -24.71
C GLY A 291 14.74 36.15 -26.19
N LEU A 292 14.08 35.39 -27.07
CA LEU A 292 14.01 35.68 -28.50
C LEU A 292 13.31 37.02 -28.79
N THR A 293 12.26 37.35 -28.03
CA THR A 293 11.54 38.62 -28.17
C THR A 293 12.44 39.80 -27.80
N VAL A 294 13.18 39.71 -26.68
CA VAL A 294 14.13 40.73 -26.25
C VAL A 294 15.25 40.89 -27.28
N ALA A 295 15.81 39.79 -27.79
CA ALA A 295 16.83 39.82 -28.83
C ALA A 295 16.30 40.49 -30.11
N GLY A 296 15.07 40.20 -30.52
CA GLY A 296 14.42 40.85 -31.66
C GLY A 296 14.25 42.36 -31.48
N ILE A 297 13.79 42.81 -30.31
CA ILE A 297 13.70 44.23 -29.98
C ILE A 297 15.08 44.88 -29.99
N TRP A 298 16.09 44.21 -29.43
CA TRP A 298 17.45 44.72 -29.41
C TRP A 298 18.01 44.90 -30.84
N ILE A 299 17.89 43.87 -31.70
CA ILE A 299 18.34 43.92 -33.10
C ILE A 299 17.65 45.07 -33.84
N THR A 300 16.32 45.14 -33.77
CA THR A 300 15.54 46.19 -34.47
C THR A 300 15.86 47.60 -33.97
N SER A 301 16.08 47.79 -32.66
CA SER A 301 16.45 49.08 -32.08
C SER A 301 17.82 49.59 -32.54
N GLN A 302 18.78 48.69 -32.79
CA GLN A 302 20.12 49.04 -33.27
C GLN A 302 20.13 49.37 -34.77
N THR A 303 19.32 48.68 -35.58
CA THR A 303 19.17 49.00 -37.01
C THR A 303 18.55 50.40 -37.22
N ALA A 304 17.59 50.79 -36.36
CA ALA A 304 16.96 52.12 -36.43
C ALA A 304 17.94 53.27 -36.10
N ARG A 305 18.96 53.05 -35.25
CA ARG A 305 19.97 54.06 -34.91
C ARG A 305 20.98 54.32 -36.03
N SER A 306 21.20 53.37 -36.94
CA SER A 306 22.24 53.46 -37.98
C SER A 306 21.91 54.44 -39.14
N LYS A 307 20.66 54.90 -39.28
CA LYS A 307 20.25 55.82 -40.36
C LYS A 307 20.39 57.32 -40.05
N LYS A 308 20.91 57.73 -38.89
CA LYS A 308 21.02 59.14 -38.49
C LYS A 308 22.40 59.77 -38.73
N THR A 309 23.04 59.43 -39.84
CA THR A 309 24.22 60.14 -40.38
C THR A 309 24.12 60.25 -41.89
N ILE A 310 23.16 61.04 -42.39
CA ILE A 310 23.24 61.60 -43.74
C ILE A 310 23.19 63.13 -43.63
N LYS A 311 24.35 63.72 -43.95
CA LYS A 311 24.65 65.08 -44.45
C LYS A 311 23.77 66.23 -43.94
N LYS A 312 24.36 67.05 -43.06
CA LYS A 312 24.03 68.47 -42.97
C LYS A 312 25.16 69.25 -43.62
N GLY A 313 24.86 70.04 -44.65
CA GLY A 313 25.75 71.06 -45.20
C GLY A 313 26.29 70.78 -46.61
N ALA A 314 25.40 70.80 -47.60
CA ALA A 314 25.72 71.41 -48.89
C ALA A 314 24.62 72.43 -49.12
N ASP A 315 24.89 73.69 -48.81
CA ASP A 315 24.18 74.87 -49.32
C ASP A 315 25.03 76.11 -48.97
N ALA A 316 25.32 76.89 -50.01
CA ALA A 316 26.04 78.18 -50.10
C ALA A 316 27.58 78.15 -50.02
#